data_AF-A0A5R8Y4I2-F1
#
_entry.id   AF-A0A5R8Y4I2-F1
#
_cell.length_a   1.000
_cell.length_b   1.000
_cell.length_c   1.000
_cell.angle_alpha   90.00
_cell.angle_beta   90.00
_cell.angle_gamma   90.00
#
_symmetry.space_group_name_H-M   'P 1'
#
loop_
_entity.id
_entity.type
_entity.pdbx_description
1 polymer ?
#
loop_
_entity_poly.entity_id
_entity_poly.type
_entity_poly.pdbx_seq_one_letter_code
_entity_poly.pdbx_strand_id
1 'polypeptide(L)'
;MSISEFFSTIKESQFNIAQIYEKAPNETMILLAIIVVAILVVYFVVSNSIKVSNTVKLVENILDSKTYDEIDKKLSILSDELPKRGVKVTDALNLVKEHLLFRTSKLLANMTISQKIEKYQELSKKYAQIAQASKKQKNEDLVVFYEEKSKELLEVNLAEEIAYYLENVHFNENEVENVNAIVKYANSLTNPESIIDPMIQTMNKFSYGYNIDLFKLIEKLTKEDSKQVFENANEKMEELFNSGDKEISKIILDYLLEKNENQKVYDYISSLSIKSYLQQLHDLYFNKKDDLNLDLAFIANPLKIDSNYKSYLDESLTTNWRDSSHIEFLSKSKGVLEVLGHMEFRTLIERIDNIKVENENRKMIEEALAIAKRAESIALEAKSLNKRPVIMTQATQVKKTSEN
;
A
#
# COMPACT_ATOMS: atom_id res chain seq x y z
N MET A 1 -58.34 55.02 21.84
CA MET A 1 -59.07 55.64 20.72
C MET A 1 -59.98 54.58 20.08
N SER A 2 -61.23 54.90 19.73
CA SER A 2 -62.08 53.96 18.97
C SER A 2 -61.59 53.84 17.52
N ILE A 3 -61.89 52.73 16.82
CA ILE A 3 -61.48 52.53 15.42
C ILE A 3 -61.94 53.71 14.53
N SER A 4 -63.16 54.21 14.76
CA SER A 4 -63.72 55.36 14.04
C SER A 4 -62.98 56.68 14.34
N GLU A 5 -62.53 56.90 15.57
CA GLU A 5 -61.74 58.09 15.95
C GLU A 5 -60.35 58.07 15.31
N PHE A 6 -59.72 56.89 15.21
CA PHE A 6 -58.42 56.75 14.55
C PHE A 6 -58.50 57.01 13.05
N PHE A 7 -59.50 56.46 12.37
CA PHE A 7 -59.73 56.75 10.95
C PHE A 7 -60.08 58.23 10.68
N SER A 8 -60.78 58.88 11.62
CA SER A 8 -61.04 60.32 11.54
C SER A 8 -59.73 61.13 11.68
N THR A 9 -58.86 60.73 12.61
CA THR A 9 -57.53 61.34 12.82
C THR A 9 -56.62 61.17 11.60
N ILE A 10 -56.65 60.01 10.93
CA ILE A 10 -55.92 59.77 9.67
C ILE A 10 -56.40 60.74 8.57
N LYS A 11 -57.72 60.92 8.44
CA LYS A 11 -58.33 61.74 7.41
C LYS A 11 -58.09 63.23 7.64
N GLU A 12 -58.13 63.68 8.89
CA GLU A 12 -57.80 65.06 9.29
C GLU A 12 -56.33 65.40 9.08
N SER A 13 -55.43 64.45 9.34
CA SER A 13 -53.98 64.64 9.14
C SER A 13 -53.53 64.43 7.69
N GLN A 14 -54.47 64.37 6.72
CA GLN A 14 -54.19 64.14 5.29
C GLN A 14 -53.24 62.96 5.02
N PHE A 15 -53.33 61.89 5.82
CA PHE A 15 -52.45 60.72 5.73
C PHE A 15 -50.95 61.00 6.01
N ASN A 16 -50.60 62.15 6.58
CA ASN A 16 -49.23 62.43 7.01
C ASN A 16 -48.89 61.69 8.31
N ILE A 17 -48.00 60.69 8.21
CA ILE A 17 -47.63 59.79 9.31
C ILE A 17 -47.04 60.55 10.51
N ALA A 18 -46.28 61.63 10.28
CA ALA A 18 -45.69 62.42 11.36
C ALA A 18 -46.78 63.16 12.17
N GLN A 19 -47.79 63.71 11.49
CA GLN A 19 -48.91 64.41 12.13
C GLN A 19 -49.90 63.45 12.82
N ILE A 20 -50.01 62.21 12.36
CA ILE A 20 -50.82 61.16 13.01
C ILE A 20 -50.10 60.66 14.26
N TYR A 21 -48.77 60.50 14.21
CA TYR A 21 -47.95 60.10 15.35
C TYR A 21 -47.98 61.13 16.49
N GLU A 22 -47.97 62.43 16.19
CA GLU A 22 -48.09 63.49 17.20
C GLU A 22 -49.43 63.44 17.97
N LYS A 23 -50.52 63.05 17.30
CA LYS A 23 -51.88 63.01 17.88
C LYS A 23 -52.23 61.67 18.53
N ALA A 24 -51.68 60.57 18.04
CA ALA A 24 -51.97 59.20 18.50
C ALA A 24 -50.72 58.29 18.35
N PRO A 25 -49.69 58.47 19.20
CA PRO A 25 -48.39 57.82 19.02
C PRO A 25 -48.44 56.30 19.18
N ASN A 26 -49.20 55.80 20.17
CA ASN A 26 -49.30 54.36 20.44
C ASN A 26 -50.03 53.62 19.31
N GLU A 27 -51.16 54.15 18.84
CA GLU A 27 -51.95 53.58 17.75
C GLU A 27 -51.18 53.58 16.42
N THR A 28 -50.38 54.62 16.16
CA THR A 28 -49.52 54.71 14.97
C THR A 28 -48.39 53.67 15.01
N MET A 29 -47.76 53.46 16.17
CA MET A 29 -46.73 52.41 16.36
C MET A 29 -47.31 51.00 16.21
N ILE A 30 -48.53 50.76 16.71
CA ILE A 30 -49.24 49.49 16.55
C ILE A 30 -49.53 49.23 15.05
N LEU A 31 -50.00 50.24 14.30
CA LEU A 31 -50.26 50.12 12.86
C LEU A 31 -48.98 49.80 12.08
N LEU A 32 -47.88 50.51 12.37
CA LEU A 32 -46.56 50.24 11.77
C LEU A 32 -46.06 48.83 12.09
N ALA A 33 -46.21 48.37 13.34
CA ALA A 33 -45.85 47.01 13.72
C ALA A 33 -46.66 45.95 12.94
N ILE A 34 -47.96 46.16 12.75
CA ILE A 34 -48.82 45.28 11.95
C ILE A 34 -48.33 45.24 10.49
N ILE A 35 -48.00 46.39 9.90
CA ILE A 35 -47.48 46.46 8.52
C ILE A 35 -46.15 45.72 8.39
N VAL A 36 -45.22 45.91 9.34
CA VAL A 36 -43.93 45.19 9.36
C VAL A 36 -44.15 43.69 9.49
N VAL A 37 -45.03 43.24 10.38
CA VAL A 37 -45.39 41.82 10.51
C VAL A 37 -45.99 41.27 9.22
N ALA A 38 -46.89 42.00 8.57
CA ALA A 38 -47.47 41.60 7.29
C ALA A 38 -46.40 41.46 6.18
N ILE A 39 -45.46 42.40 6.10
CA ILE A 39 -44.33 42.34 5.15
C ILE A 39 -43.45 41.11 5.44
N LEU A 40 -43.14 40.84 6.71
CA LEU A 40 -42.35 39.67 7.10
C LEU A 40 -43.07 38.36 6.77
N VAL A 41 -44.39 38.29 6.97
CA VAL A 41 -45.21 37.12 6.60
C VAL A 41 -45.21 36.92 5.08
N VAL A 42 -45.43 37.97 4.29
CA VAL A 42 -45.39 37.89 2.82
C VAL A 42 -44.00 37.46 2.35
N TYR A 43 -42.94 38.06 2.88
CA TYR A 43 -41.57 37.68 2.57
C TYR A 43 -41.30 36.21 2.90
N PHE A 44 -41.73 35.73 4.07
CA PHE A 44 -41.59 34.34 4.49
C PHE A 44 -42.31 33.37 3.53
N VAL A 45 -43.56 33.66 3.16
CA VAL A 45 -44.36 32.83 2.26
C VAL A 45 -43.75 32.78 0.85
N VAL A 46 -43.34 33.92 0.31
CA VAL A 46 -42.70 34.02 -1.00
C VAL A 46 -41.35 33.29 -0.99
N SER A 47 -40.51 33.55 0.00
CA SER A 47 -39.22 32.89 0.17
C SER A 47 -39.36 31.36 0.28
N ASN A 48 -40.32 30.88 1.07
CA ASN A 48 -40.60 29.46 1.20
C ASN A 48 -41.08 28.85 -0.13
N SER A 49 -41.97 29.54 -0.86
CA SER A 49 -42.47 29.08 -2.16
C SER A 49 -41.37 28.96 -3.22
N ILE A 50 -40.46 29.94 -3.28
CA ILE A 50 -39.29 29.90 -4.16
C ILE A 50 -38.40 28.71 -3.81
N LYS A 51 -38.13 28.49 -2.52
CA LYS A 51 -37.31 27.34 -2.07
C LYS A 51 -37.95 26.00 -2.42
N VAL A 52 -39.26 25.84 -2.20
CA VAL A 52 -40.00 24.64 -2.61
C VAL A 52 -39.87 24.42 -4.12
N SER A 53 -40.07 25.46 -4.94
CA SER A 53 -39.94 25.35 -6.39
C SER A 53 -38.54 24.92 -6.82
N ASN A 54 -37.50 25.51 -6.22
CA ASN A 54 -36.12 25.14 -6.51
C ASN A 54 -35.80 23.70 -6.11
N THR A 55 -36.31 23.23 -4.97
CA THR A 55 -36.13 21.83 -4.55
C THR A 55 -36.86 20.85 -5.46
N VAL A 56 -38.08 21.17 -5.93
CA VAL A 56 -38.79 20.35 -6.93
C VAL A 56 -37.98 20.27 -8.24
N LYS A 57 -37.47 21.41 -8.75
CA LYS A 57 -36.59 21.41 -9.92
C LYS A 57 -35.32 20.58 -9.70
N LEU A 58 -34.79 20.55 -8.49
CA LEU A 58 -33.64 19.71 -8.15
C LEU A 58 -34.00 18.22 -8.26
N VAL A 59 -35.18 17.82 -7.76
CA VAL A 59 -35.71 16.45 -7.93
C VAL A 59 -35.86 16.10 -9.40
N GLU A 60 -36.45 16.97 -10.22
CA GLU A 60 -36.62 16.70 -11.66
C GLU A 60 -35.27 16.55 -12.37
N ASN A 61 -34.35 17.49 -12.11
CA ASN A 61 -33.03 17.50 -12.73
C ASN A 61 -32.07 16.44 -12.17
N ILE A 62 -32.44 15.67 -11.14
CA ILE A 62 -31.54 14.64 -10.57
C ILE A 62 -31.28 13.52 -11.58
N LEU A 63 -32.27 13.23 -12.43
CA LEU A 63 -32.17 12.18 -13.44
C LEU A 63 -31.22 12.56 -14.59
N ASP A 64 -31.02 13.85 -14.83
CA ASP A 64 -30.11 14.38 -15.84
C ASP A 64 -28.63 14.31 -15.43
N SER A 65 -28.33 13.89 -14.20
CA SER A 65 -26.97 13.73 -13.72
C SER A 65 -26.18 12.70 -14.53
N LYS A 66 -24.93 13.06 -14.84
CA LYS A 66 -24.02 12.24 -15.65
C LYS A 66 -23.09 11.37 -14.81
N THR A 67 -22.79 11.80 -13.59
CA THR A 67 -21.88 11.10 -12.68
C THR A 67 -22.56 10.75 -11.37
N TYR A 68 -22.00 9.77 -10.66
CA TYR A 68 -22.46 9.43 -9.31
C TYR A 68 -22.34 10.63 -8.37
N ASP A 69 -21.20 11.34 -8.39
CA ASP A 69 -20.95 12.48 -7.49
C ASP A 69 -21.98 13.63 -7.65
N GLU A 70 -22.50 13.83 -8.86
CA GLU A 70 -23.57 14.79 -9.09
C GLU A 70 -24.89 14.35 -8.44
N ILE A 71 -25.24 13.06 -8.57
CA ILE A 71 -26.41 12.49 -7.89
C ILE A 71 -26.21 12.58 -6.38
N ASP A 72 -25.04 12.18 -5.90
CA ASP A 72 -24.64 12.15 -4.51
C ASP A 72 -24.82 13.52 -3.84
N LYS A 73 -24.33 14.58 -4.49
CA LYS A 73 -24.49 15.96 -4.05
C LYS A 73 -25.96 16.40 -4.02
N LYS A 74 -26.73 16.06 -5.06
CA LYS A 74 -28.16 16.39 -5.14
C LYS A 74 -28.96 15.67 -4.06
N LEU A 75 -28.67 14.40 -3.79
CA LEU A 75 -29.28 13.61 -2.71
C LEU A 75 -28.99 14.22 -1.33
N SER A 76 -27.77 14.70 -1.09
CA SER A 76 -27.44 15.40 0.16
C SER A 76 -28.30 16.65 0.35
N ILE A 77 -28.41 17.49 -0.69
CA ILE A 77 -29.26 18.70 -0.64
C ILE A 77 -30.72 18.33 -0.40
N LEU A 78 -31.21 17.25 -1.02
CA LEU A 78 -32.57 16.76 -0.83
C LEU A 78 -32.80 16.30 0.61
N SER A 79 -31.90 15.51 1.18
CA SER A 79 -31.98 15.05 2.57
C SER A 79 -32.16 16.21 3.56
N ASP A 80 -31.43 17.32 3.34
CA ASP A 80 -31.47 18.51 4.20
C ASP A 80 -32.72 19.38 4.03
N GLU A 81 -33.25 19.48 2.80
CA GLU A 81 -34.36 20.38 2.48
C GLU A 81 -35.73 19.69 2.57
N LEU A 82 -35.82 18.38 2.32
CA LEU A 82 -37.06 17.61 2.36
C LEU A 82 -37.87 17.77 3.67
N PRO A 83 -37.27 17.76 4.89
CA PRO A 83 -38.05 17.95 6.11
C PRO A 83 -38.61 19.38 6.26
N LYS A 84 -38.12 20.36 5.48
CA LYS A 84 -38.49 21.78 5.54
C LYS A 84 -39.49 22.20 4.46
N ARG A 85 -39.68 21.40 3.40
CA ARG A 85 -40.31 21.86 2.13
C ARG A 85 -41.67 21.23 1.80
N GLY A 86 -42.29 20.55 2.75
CA GLY A 86 -43.69 20.14 2.65
C GLY A 86 -43.96 19.04 1.61
N VAL A 87 -45.24 18.69 1.49
CA VAL A 87 -45.73 17.54 0.71
C VAL A 87 -45.34 17.57 -0.77
N LYS A 88 -45.29 18.77 -1.40
CA LYS A 88 -44.98 18.90 -2.84
C LYS A 88 -43.62 18.31 -3.25
N VAL A 89 -42.58 18.52 -2.44
CA VAL A 89 -41.24 17.99 -2.73
C VAL A 89 -41.23 16.48 -2.53
N THR A 90 -41.92 16.01 -1.49
CA THR A 90 -42.04 14.59 -1.16
C THR A 90 -42.76 13.81 -2.27
N ASP A 91 -43.85 14.35 -2.80
CA ASP A 91 -44.59 13.73 -3.92
C ASP A 91 -43.75 13.70 -5.19
N ALA A 92 -43.05 14.80 -5.52
CA ALA A 92 -42.15 14.85 -6.66
C ALA A 92 -41.05 13.78 -6.56
N LEU A 93 -40.44 13.62 -5.37
CA LEU A 93 -39.42 12.59 -5.15
C LEU A 93 -40.02 11.18 -5.24
N ASN A 94 -41.23 10.98 -4.72
CA ASN A 94 -41.93 9.70 -4.77
C ASN A 94 -42.21 9.24 -6.21
N LEU A 95 -42.49 10.17 -7.13
CA LEU A 95 -42.70 9.87 -8.54
C LEU A 95 -41.43 9.40 -9.28
N VAL A 96 -40.24 9.84 -8.84
CA VAL A 96 -38.97 9.57 -9.53
C VAL A 96 -38.08 8.53 -8.83
N LYS A 97 -38.48 8.05 -7.64
CA LYS A 97 -37.63 7.22 -6.76
C LYS A 97 -37.07 5.97 -7.43
N GLU A 98 -37.88 5.26 -8.23
CA GLU A 98 -37.47 4.06 -8.97
C GLU A 98 -36.48 4.38 -10.08
N HIS A 99 -36.76 5.43 -10.86
CA HIS A 99 -35.87 5.88 -11.94
C HIS A 99 -34.52 6.35 -11.40
N LEU A 100 -34.53 7.01 -10.25
CA LEU A 100 -33.33 7.45 -9.55
C LEU A 100 -32.49 6.26 -9.06
N LEU A 101 -33.12 5.26 -8.44
CA LEU A 101 -32.45 4.03 -8.04
C LEU A 101 -31.79 3.36 -9.26
N PHE A 102 -32.57 3.11 -10.32
CA PHE A 102 -32.07 2.48 -11.55
C PHE A 102 -30.92 3.26 -12.20
N ARG A 103 -31.03 4.60 -12.25
CA ARG A 103 -29.97 5.45 -12.80
C ARG A 103 -28.70 5.39 -11.96
N THR A 104 -28.85 5.38 -10.63
CA THR A 104 -27.73 5.29 -9.70
C THR A 104 -27.01 3.95 -9.85
N SER A 105 -27.75 2.84 -9.89
CA SER A 105 -27.18 1.50 -10.12
C SER A 105 -26.41 1.42 -11.44
N LYS A 106 -26.91 2.02 -12.52
CA LYS A 106 -26.18 2.09 -13.80
C LYS A 106 -24.86 2.84 -13.72
N LEU A 107 -24.78 3.89 -12.91
CA LEU A 107 -23.56 4.67 -12.74
C LEU A 107 -22.53 3.93 -11.88
N LEU A 108 -22.99 3.10 -10.94
CA LEU A 108 -22.13 2.25 -10.12
C LEU A 108 -21.56 1.04 -10.88
N ALA A 109 -22.25 0.54 -11.91
CA ALA A 109 -21.91 -0.72 -12.58
C ALA A 109 -20.45 -0.82 -13.06
N ASN A 110 -19.88 0.28 -13.58
CA ASN A 110 -18.54 0.30 -14.18
C ASN A 110 -17.41 0.66 -13.18
N MET A 111 -17.72 0.83 -11.90
CA MET A 111 -16.73 1.15 -10.87
C MET A 111 -16.00 -0.10 -10.38
N THR A 112 -14.82 0.08 -9.80
CA THR A 112 -14.10 -1.02 -9.12
C THR A 112 -14.88 -1.47 -7.88
N ILE A 113 -14.62 -2.69 -7.38
CA ILE A 113 -15.30 -3.15 -6.16
C ILE A 113 -14.95 -2.28 -4.94
N SER A 114 -13.72 -1.76 -4.85
CA SER A 114 -13.32 -0.80 -3.79
C SER A 114 -14.21 0.45 -3.81
N GLN A 115 -14.40 1.05 -4.99
CA GLN A 115 -15.27 2.21 -5.20
C GLN A 115 -16.74 1.88 -4.91
N LYS A 116 -17.22 0.73 -5.40
CA LYS A 116 -18.59 0.27 -5.16
C LYS A 116 -18.88 0.17 -3.67
N ILE A 117 -18.01 -0.46 -2.87
CA ILE A 117 -18.17 -0.58 -1.42
C ILE A 117 -18.39 0.79 -0.77
N GLU A 118 -17.51 1.77 -1.07
CA GLU A 118 -17.62 3.13 -0.53
C GLU A 118 -18.96 3.77 -0.94
N LYS A 119 -19.31 3.70 -2.23
CA LYS A 119 -20.49 4.38 -2.75
C LYS A 119 -21.81 3.75 -2.29
N TYR A 120 -21.88 2.43 -2.19
CA TYR A 120 -23.05 1.74 -1.61
C TYR A 120 -23.25 2.15 -0.14
N GLN A 121 -22.18 2.26 0.66
CA GLN A 121 -22.26 2.73 2.05
C GLN A 121 -22.73 4.19 2.16
N GLU A 122 -22.23 5.08 1.30
CA GLU A 122 -22.68 6.48 1.25
C GLU A 122 -24.16 6.58 0.85
N LEU A 123 -24.55 5.86 -0.21
CA LEU A 123 -25.91 5.86 -0.73
C LEU A 123 -26.92 5.31 0.29
N SER A 124 -26.58 4.18 0.94
CA SER A 124 -27.41 3.58 1.99
C SER A 124 -27.69 4.57 3.12
N LYS A 125 -26.66 5.26 3.62
CA LYS A 125 -26.81 6.29 4.66
C LYS A 125 -27.73 7.42 4.20
N LYS A 126 -27.59 7.88 2.97
CA LYS A 126 -28.44 8.96 2.42
C LYS A 126 -29.88 8.52 2.25
N TYR A 127 -30.11 7.29 1.80
CA TYR A 127 -31.46 6.74 1.67
C TYR A 127 -32.13 6.64 3.05
N ALA A 128 -31.41 6.17 4.07
CA ALA A 128 -31.92 6.16 5.44
C ALA A 128 -32.26 7.58 5.95
N GLN A 129 -31.42 8.58 5.66
CA GLN A 129 -31.71 9.98 6.02
C GLN A 129 -32.94 10.55 5.29
N ILE A 130 -33.09 10.26 3.99
CA ILE A 130 -34.26 10.68 3.20
C ILE A 130 -35.53 10.04 3.76
N ALA A 131 -35.47 8.77 4.16
CA ALA A 131 -36.60 8.11 4.79
C ALA A 131 -36.98 8.79 6.11
N GLN A 132 -36.00 9.07 6.97
CA GLN A 132 -36.22 9.79 8.23
C GLN A 132 -36.79 11.19 8.00
N ALA A 133 -36.30 11.92 7.00
CA ALA A 133 -36.81 13.22 6.61
C ALA A 133 -38.26 13.16 6.12
N SER A 134 -38.61 12.10 5.39
CA SER A 134 -39.95 11.88 4.82
C SER A 134 -41.00 11.56 5.88
N LYS A 135 -40.62 10.97 7.02
CA LYS A 135 -41.53 10.72 8.16
C LYS A 135 -42.23 11.99 8.65
N LYS A 136 -41.55 13.15 8.63
CA LYS A 136 -42.14 14.43 9.04
C LYS A 136 -43.27 14.89 8.12
N GLN A 137 -43.29 14.43 6.86
CA GLN A 137 -44.26 14.82 5.84
C GLN A 137 -45.40 13.80 5.65
N LYS A 138 -45.43 12.73 6.46
CA LYS A 138 -46.48 11.69 6.44
C LYS A 138 -46.68 10.98 5.08
N ASN A 139 -45.63 10.88 4.26
CA ASN A 139 -45.66 10.08 3.03
C ASN A 139 -45.09 8.68 3.32
N GLU A 140 -45.98 7.73 3.62
CA GLU A 140 -45.61 6.38 4.07
C GLU A 140 -44.92 5.58 2.96
N ASP A 141 -45.41 5.65 1.72
CA ASP A 141 -44.81 4.97 0.55
C ASP A 141 -43.35 5.37 0.30
N LEU A 142 -43.01 6.64 0.52
CA LEU A 142 -41.64 7.12 0.32
C LEU A 142 -40.73 6.69 1.48
N VAL A 143 -41.26 6.71 2.71
CA VAL A 143 -40.54 6.23 3.90
C VAL A 143 -40.21 4.76 3.75
N VAL A 144 -41.21 3.92 3.46
CA VAL A 144 -41.05 2.46 3.32
C VAL A 144 -40.02 2.17 2.22
N PHE A 145 -40.17 2.78 1.04
CA PHE A 145 -39.24 2.59 -0.06
C PHE A 145 -37.78 2.89 0.32
N TYR A 146 -37.51 4.07 0.89
CA TYR A 146 -36.13 4.44 1.20
C TYR A 146 -35.57 3.70 2.43
N GLU A 147 -36.40 3.28 3.40
CA GLU A 147 -35.96 2.42 4.50
C GLU A 147 -35.56 1.03 3.98
N GLU A 148 -36.41 0.41 3.16
CA GLU A 148 -36.13 -0.91 2.58
C GLU A 148 -34.90 -0.86 1.68
N LYS A 149 -34.86 0.09 0.73
CA LYS A 149 -33.73 0.23 -0.19
C LYS A 149 -32.43 0.60 0.52
N SER A 150 -32.45 1.37 1.60
CA SER A 150 -31.22 1.64 2.36
C SER A 150 -30.55 0.37 2.89
N LYS A 151 -31.33 -0.65 3.25
CA LYS A 151 -30.83 -1.95 3.73
C LYS A 151 -30.45 -2.87 2.56
N GLU A 152 -31.35 -3.01 1.58
CA GLU A 152 -31.12 -3.87 0.40
C GLU A 152 -29.84 -3.50 -0.34
N LEU A 153 -29.51 -2.19 -0.44
CA LEU A 153 -28.27 -1.72 -1.06
C LEU A 153 -27.00 -2.38 -0.47
N LEU A 154 -26.99 -2.67 0.83
CA LEU A 154 -25.84 -3.28 1.50
C LEU A 154 -26.00 -4.80 1.63
N GLU A 155 -27.16 -5.25 2.11
CA GLU A 155 -27.39 -6.65 2.46
C GLU A 155 -27.60 -7.55 1.24
N VAL A 156 -28.08 -6.98 0.13
CA VAL A 156 -28.37 -7.71 -1.11
C VAL A 156 -27.44 -7.23 -2.22
N ASN A 157 -27.57 -5.97 -2.65
CA ASN A 157 -26.87 -5.50 -3.86
C ASN A 157 -25.35 -5.50 -3.72
N LEU A 158 -24.80 -4.93 -2.63
CA LEU A 158 -23.35 -4.94 -2.43
C LEU A 158 -22.81 -6.35 -2.16
N ALA A 159 -23.56 -7.18 -1.43
CA ALA A 159 -23.19 -8.57 -1.19
C ALA A 159 -23.10 -9.37 -2.51
N GLU A 160 -24.06 -9.21 -3.41
CA GLU A 160 -24.05 -9.80 -4.76
C GLU A 160 -22.87 -9.29 -5.61
N GLU A 161 -22.57 -7.98 -5.56
CA GLU A 161 -21.42 -7.40 -6.27
C GLU A 161 -20.08 -7.93 -5.76
N ILE A 162 -19.92 -8.10 -4.44
CA ILE A 162 -18.73 -8.71 -3.85
C ILE A 162 -18.63 -10.18 -4.26
N ALA A 163 -19.72 -10.94 -4.17
CA ALA A 163 -19.73 -12.34 -4.58
C ALA A 163 -19.36 -12.49 -6.07
N TYR A 164 -19.98 -11.69 -6.94
CA TYR A 164 -19.68 -11.67 -8.37
C TYR A 164 -18.21 -11.29 -8.64
N TYR A 165 -17.68 -10.30 -7.94
CA TYR A 165 -16.26 -9.95 -8.05
C TYR A 165 -15.37 -11.13 -7.68
N LEU A 166 -15.62 -11.78 -6.53
CA LEU A 166 -14.81 -12.92 -6.06
C LEU A 166 -14.86 -14.10 -7.04
N GLU A 167 -15.99 -14.36 -7.69
CA GLU A 167 -16.11 -15.45 -8.67
C GLU A 167 -15.34 -15.18 -9.98
N ASN A 168 -15.12 -13.91 -10.34
CA ASN A 168 -14.61 -13.52 -11.66
C ASN A 168 -13.25 -12.82 -11.62
N VAL A 169 -12.72 -12.53 -10.42
CA VAL A 169 -11.45 -11.82 -10.28
C VAL A 169 -10.27 -12.70 -10.69
N HIS A 170 -9.34 -12.09 -11.42
CA HIS A 170 -8.00 -12.62 -11.61
C HIS A 170 -7.08 -12.08 -10.51
N PHE A 171 -6.87 -12.84 -9.44
CA PHE A 171 -6.06 -12.42 -8.30
C PHE A 171 -4.61 -12.13 -8.71
N ASN A 172 -4.28 -10.83 -8.80
CA ASN A 172 -2.97 -10.32 -9.17
C ASN A 172 -2.63 -9.08 -8.33
N GLU A 173 -1.41 -8.57 -8.45
CA GLU A 173 -0.89 -7.46 -7.64
C GLU A 173 -1.69 -6.15 -7.68
N ASN A 174 -2.52 -5.92 -8.71
CA ASN A 174 -3.37 -4.74 -8.82
C ASN A 174 -4.67 -4.88 -8.00
N GLU A 175 -4.99 -6.09 -7.55
CA GLU A 175 -6.21 -6.38 -6.78
C GLU A 175 -6.06 -6.13 -5.27
N VAL A 176 -4.87 -5.72 -4.81
CA VAL A 176 -4.59 -5.46 -3.39
C VAL A 176 -5.59 -4.46 -2.79
N GLU A 177 -5.87 -3.36 -3.48
CA GLU A 177 -6.80 -2.33 -3.00
C GLU A 177 -8.22 -2.89 -2.85
N ASN A 178 -8.66 -3.69 -3.83
CA ASN A 178 -9.97 -4.31 -3.84
C ASN A 178 -10.12 -5.33 -2.70
N VAL A 179 -9.11 -6.20 -2.51
CA VAL A 179 -9.07 -7.16 -1.39
C VAL A 179 -9.12 -6.43 -0.05
N ASN A 180 -8.30 -5.39 0.14
CA ASN A 180 -8.26 -4.62 1.37
C ASN A 180 -9.60 -3.91 1.65
N ALA A 181 -10.24 -3.36 0.62
CA ALA A 181 -11.56 -2.73 0.74
C ALA A 181 -12.63 -3.75 1.18
N ILE A 182 -12.63 -4.95 0.58
CA ILE A 182 -13.55 -6.03 0.96
C ILE A 182 -13.31 -6.46 2.40
N VAL A 183 -12.05 -6.70 2.81
CA VAL A 183 -11.70 -7.08 4.18
C VAL A 183 -12.14 -6.02 5.19
N LYS A 184 -11.87 -4.75 4.89
CA LYS A 184 -12.27 -3.62 5.74
C LYS A 184 -13.78 -3.54 5.89
N TYR A 185 -14.52 -3.72 4.78
CA TYR A 185 -15.99 -3.73 4.80
C TYR A 185 -16.54 -4.92 5.60
N ALA A 186 -16.07 -6.13 5.31
CA ALA A 186 -16.52 -7.34 6.01
C ALA A 186 -16.31 -7.23 7.52
N ASN A 187 -15.16 -6.73 7.96
CA ASN A 187 -14.86 -6.51 9.38
C ASN A 187 -15.70 -5.40 10.05
N SER A 188 -16.47 -4.61 9.28
CA SER A 188 -17.44 -3.66 9.83
C SER A 188 -18.83 -4.28 10.07
N LEU A 189 -19.07 -5.49 9.55
CA LEU A 189 -20.33 -6.22 9.70
C LEU A 189 -20.35 -7.03 11.00
N THR A 190 -21.54 -7.41 11.45
CA THR A 190 -21.71 -8.30 12.62
C THR A 190 -21.16 -9.70 12.37
N ASN A 191 -21.22 -10.19 11.12
CA ASN A 191 -20.68 -11.48 10.73
C ASN A 191 -19.67 -11.33 9.57
N PRO A 192 -18.40 -10.99 9.85
CA PRO A 192 -17.37 -10.82 8.82
C PRO A 192 -17.15 -12.07 7.97
N GLU A 193 -17.28 -13.25 8.58
CA GLU A 193 -16.99 -14.54 7.93
C GLU A 193 -17.91 -14.83 6.74
N SER A 194 -19.11 -14.22 6.70
CA SER A 194 -20.00 -14.31 5.54
C SER A 194 -19.37 -13.81 4.22
N ILE A 195 -18.32 -12.98 4.30
CA ILE A 195 -17.58 -12.46 3.14
C ILE A 195 -16.13 -12.96 3.14
N ILE A 196 -15.47 -13.01 4.30
CA ILE A 196 -14.06 -13.40 4.41
C ILE A 196 -13.86 -14.87 4.03
N ASP A 197 -14.69 -15.80 4.52
CA ASP A 197 -14.53 -17.22 4.22
C ASP A 197 -14.67 -17.51 2.72
N PRO A 198 -15.70 -17.02 1.99
CA PRO A 198 -15.78 -17.19 0.54
C PRO A 198 -14.58 -16.64 -0.23
N MET A 199 -14.01 -15.50 0.21
CA MET A 199 -12.83 -14.91 -0.42
C MET A 199 -11.61 -15.80 -0.23
N ILE A 200 -11.36 -16.25 1.01
CA ILE A 200 -10.27 -17.19 1.33
C ILE A 200 -10.44 -18.49 0.55
N GLN A 201 -11.65 -19.06 0.52
CA GLN A 201 -11.94 -20.27 -0.24
C GLN A 201 -11.68 -20.10 -1.74
N THR A 202 -12.01 -18.94 -2.30
CA THR A 202 -11.78 -18.65 -3.72
C THR A 202 -10.29 -18.51 -4.02
N MET A 203 -9.53 -17.77 -3.22
CA MET A 203 -8.07 -17.71 -3.34
C MET A 203 -7.43 -19.10 -3.22
N ASN A 204 -7.94 -19.93 -2.30
CA ASN A 204 -7.48 -21.28 -2.04
C ASN A 204 -7.77 -22.30 -3.15
N LYS A 205 -8.58 -21.96 -4.17
CA LYS A 205 -8.75 -22.78 -5.37
C LYS A 205 -7.51 -22.74 -6.27
N PHE A 206 -6.68 -21.70 -6.15
CA PHE A 206 -5.47 -21.55 -6.94
C PHE A 206 -4.26 -22.17 -6.26
N SER A 207 -3.30 -22.61 -7.07
CA SER A 207 -2.05 -23.17 -6.54
C SER A 207 -1.07 -22.07 -6.15
N TYR A 208 -0.74 -21.99 -4.86
CA TYR A 208 0.22 -21.03 -4.30
C TYR A 208 1.64 -21.26 -4.82
N GLY A 209 1.98 -22.51 -5.19
CA GLY A 209 3.28 -22.87 -5.76
C GLY A 209 3.41 -22.65 -7.27
N TYR A 210 2.33 -22.42 -8.00
CA TYR A 210 2.36 -22.31 -9.48
C TYR A 210 1.74 -21.03 -10.04
N ASN A 211 0.91 -20.33 -9.27
CA ASN A 211 0.31 -19.08 -9.71
C ASN A 211 1.16 -17.88 -9.27
N ILE A 212 1.96 -17.35 -10.21
CA ILE A 212 2.83 -16.19 -9.98
C ILE A 212 2.05 -14.90 -9.66
N ASP A 213 0.86 -14.72 -10.23
CA ASP A 213 0.06 -13.52 -9.99
C ASP A 213 -0.50 -13.51 -8.57
N LEU A 214 -0.97 -14.68 -8.10
CA LEU A 214 -1.37 -14.87 -6.71
C LEU A 214 -0.18 -14.68 -5.76
N PHE A 215 0.98 -15.23 -6.10
CA PHE A 215 2.20 -15.06 -5.30
C PHE A 215 2.53 -13.57 -5.10
N LYS A 216 2.57 -12.80 -6.18
CA LYS A 216 2.83 -11.35 -6.16
C LYS A 216 1.76 -10.56 -5.42
N LEU A 217 0.50 -10.98 -5.51
CA LEU A 217 -0.58 -10.40 -4.72
C LEU A 217 -0.29 -10.59 -3.22
N ILE A 218 0.00 -11.82 -2.80
CA ILE A 218 0.21 -12.17 -1.38
C ILE A 218 1.39 -11.38 -0.79
N GLU A 219 2.48 -11.22 -1.54
CA GLU A 219 3.62 -10.40 -1.10
C GLU A 219 3.27 -8.94 -0.82
N LYS A 220 2.25 -8.39 -1.49
CA LYS A 220 1.79 -7.01 -1.28
C LYS A 220 0.71 -6.89 -0.21
N LEU A 221 0.12 -7.99 0.25
CA LEU A 221 -0.84 -7.95 1.35
C LEU A 221 -0.12 -7.62 2.67
N THR A 222 -0.82 -6.93 3.55
CA THR A 222 -0.30 -6.53 4.86
C THR A 222 -1.18 -7.09 5.97
N LYS A 223 -0.59 -7.35 7.13
CA LYS A 223 -1.34 -7.77 8.31
C LYS A 223 -2.38 -6.73 8.76
N GLU A 224 -2.08 -5.45 8.58
CA GLU A 224 -2.93 -4.35 9.02
C GLU A 224 -4.19 -4.21 8.14
N ASP A 225 -4.03 -4.26 6.82
CA ASP A 225 -5.12 -4.01 5.88
C ASP A 225 -5.88 -5.29 5.53
N SER A 226 -5.16 -6.38 5.24
CA SER A 226 -5.75 -7.61 4.70
C SER A 226 -6.04 -8.66 5.79
N LYS A 227 -5.54 -8.46 7.02
CA LYS A 227 -5.89 -9.21 8.24
C LYS A 227 -6.00 -10.72 8.05
N GLN A 228 -7.21 -11.29 8.18
CA GLN A 228 -7.47 -12.73 8.10
C GLN A 228 -6.98 -13.34 6.77
N VAL A 229 -7.08 -12.59 5.67
CA VAL A 229 -6.63 -13.06 4.35
C VAL A 229 -5.11 -13.06 4.27
N PHE A 230 -4.45 -12.05 4.85
CA PHE A 230 -3.00 -12.07 4.99
C PHE A 230 -2.55 -13.26 5.84
N GLU A 231 -3.17 -13.49 6.99
CA GLU A 231 -2.81 -14.58 7.90
C GLU A 231 -2.94 -15.95 7.20
N ASN A 232 -4.07 -16.21 6.54
CA ASN A 232 -4.27 -17.47 5.82
C ASN A 232 -3.29 -17.64 4.65
N ALA A 233 -3.09 -16.58 3.85
CA ALA A 233 -2.22 -16.67 2.68
C ALA A 233 -0.76 -16.82 3.09
N ASN A 234 -0.31 -16.08 4.11
CA ASN A 234 1.07 -16.13 4.58
C ASN A 234 1.40 -17.47 5.25
N GLU A 235 0.48 -18.04 6.04
CA GLU A 235 0.64 -19.39 6.60
C GLU A 235 0.88 -20.44 5.50
N LYS A 236 0.08 -20.37 4.42
CA LYS A 236 0.26 -21.26 3.26
C LYS A 236 1.56 -21.03 2.51
N MET A 237 1.98 -19.78 2.37
CA MET A 237 3.27 -19.45 1.77
C MET A 237 4.43 -19.98 2.62
N GLU A 238 4.36 -19.83 3.94
CA GLU A 238 5.36 -20.38 4.86
C GLU A 238 5.41 -21.91 4.81
N GLU A 239 4.25 -22.59 4.80
CA GLU A 239 4.18 -24.04 4.61
C GLU A 239 4.82 -24.46 3.27
N LEU A 240 4.54 -23.73 2.19
CA LEU A 240 5.06 -24.01 0.85
C LEU A 240 6.60 -23.95 0.80
N PHE A 241 7.23 -22.99 1.48
CA PHE A 241 8.70 -22.85 1.49
C PHE A 241 9.39 -23.75 2.51
N ASN A 242 8.75 -24.06 3.65
CA ASN A 242 9.43 -24.73 4.79
C ASN A 242 9.14 -26.23 4.90
N SER A 243 8.07 -26.74 4.29
CA SER A 243 7.69 -28.16 4.40
C SER A 243 8.68 -29.09 3.71
N GLY A 244 9.30 -28.64 2.62
CA GLY A 244 10.16 -29.44 1.76
C GLY A 244 9.41 -30.50 0.95
N ASP A 245 8.09 -30.68 1.10
CA ASP A 245 7.28 -31.68 0.40
C ASP A 245 6.31 -31.10 -0.62
N LYS A 246 6.44 -29.79 -0.90
CA LYS A 246 5.67 -29.07 -1.93
C LYS A 246 6.55 -28.61 -3.08
N GLU A 247 5.96 -28.52 -4.26
CA GLU A 247 6.63 -27.99 -5.45
C GLU A 247 6.33 -26.49 -5.62
N ILE A 248 7.39 -25.69 -5.75
CA ILE A 248 7.33 -24.28 -6.14
C ILE A 248 7.85 -24.16 -7.57
N SER A 249 6.98 -23.72 -8.47
CA SER A 249 7.27 -23.57 -9.90
C SER A 249 8.52 -22.74 -10.17
N LYS A 250 9.22 -23.09 -11.24
CA LYS A 250 10.39 -22.37 -11.75
C LYS A 250 10.13 -20.85 -11.90
N ILE A 251 8.94 -20.45 -12.36
CA ILE A 251 8.61 -19.04 -12.59
C ILE A 251 8.67 -18.24 -11.28
N ILE A 252 8.18 -18.81 -10.17
CA ILE A 252 8.24 -18.16 -8.85
C ILE A 252 9.67 -18.13 -8.33
N LEU A 253 10.44 -19.21 -8.49
CA LEU A 253 11.85 -19.26 -8.08
C LEU A 253 12.71 -18.26 -8.86
N ASP A 254 12.52 -18.17 -10.18
CA ASP A 254 13.18 -17.18 -11.03
C ASP A 254 12.82 -15.75 -10.61
N TYR A 255 11.53 -15.48 -10.34
CA TYR A 255 11.07 -14.19 -9.84
C TYR A 255 11.76 -13.78 -8.52
N LEU A 256 11.91 -14.72 -7.57
CA LEU A 256 12.59 -14.44 -6.30
C LEU A 256 14.09 -14.16 -6.48
N LEU A 257 14.76 -14.91 -7.36
CA LEU A 257 16.16 -14.67 -7.70
C LEU A 257 16.35 -13.30 -8.38
N GLU A 258 15.44 -12.90 -9.28
CA GLU A 258 15.49 -11.59 -9.94
C GLU A 258 15.28 -10.41 -8.97
N LYS A 259 14.53 -10.62 -7.88
CA LYS A 259 14.23 -9.62 -6.85
C LYS A 259 15.30 -9.53 -5.74
N ASN A 260 16.37 -10.33 -5.81
CA ASN A 260 17.40 -10.48 -4.76
C ASN A 260 16.88 -11.12 -3.46
N GLU A 261 15.82 -11.92 -3.52
CA GLU A 261 15.34 -12.73 -2.38
C GLU A 261 15.95 -14.14 -2.39
N ASN A 262 17.23 -14.24 -2.78
CA ASN A 262 17.85 -15.50 -3.15
C ASN A 262 17.91 -16.50 -1.99
N GLN A 263 18.08 -16.03 -0.75
CA GLN A 263 18.17 -16.90 0.42
C GLN A 263 16.94 -17.81 0.57
N LYS A 264 15.73 -17.30 0.27
CA LYS A 264 14.51 -18.12 0.30
C LYS A 264 14.56 -19.27 -0.70
N VAL A 265 15.14 -19.03 -1.88
CA VAL A 265 15.29 -20.05 -2.93
C VAL A 265 16.34 -21.07 -2.52
N TYR A 266 17.45 -20.64 -1.93
CA TYR A 266 18.50 -21.53 -1.43
C TYR A 266 17.97 -22.43 -0.30
N ASP A 267 17.27 -21.85 0.67
CA ASP A 267 16.69 -22.58 1.79
C ASP A 267 15.68 -23.63 1.31
N TYR A 268 14.80 -23.25 0.37
CA TYR A 268 13.85 -24.17 -0.26
C TYR A 268 14.55 -25.32 -0.99
N ILE A 269 15.54 -25.05 -1.84
CA ILE A 269 16.28 -26.09 -2.56
C ILE A 269 17.00 -27.03 -1.58
N SER A 270 17.61 -26.49 -0.53
CA SER A 270 18.38 -27.27 0.45
C SER A 270 17.52 -28.18 1.32
N SER A 271 16.23 -27.87 1.47
CA SER A 271 15.26 -28.61 2.29
C SER A 271 14.30 -29.49 1.47
N LEU A 272 14.28 -29.35 0.14
CA LEU A 272 13.39 -30.07 -0.76
C LEU A 272 13.57 -31.60 -0.65
N SER A 273 12.47 -32.29 -0.36
CA SER A 273 12.39 -33.75 -0.17
C SER A 273 11.81 -34.50 -1.38
N ILE A 274 11.39 -33.78 -2.42
CA ILE A 274 10.84 -34.37 -3.65
C ILE A 274 11.97 -34.65 -4.64
N LYS A 275 12.46 -35.89 -4.66
CA LYS A 275 13.61 -36.31 -5.49
C LYS A 275 13.51 -35.92 -6.96
N SER A 276 12.37 -36.24 -7.59
CA SER A 276 12.15 -35.99 -9.02
C SER A 276 12.09 -34.50 -9.34
N TYR A 277 11.57 -33.69 -8.42
CA TYR A 277 11.51 -32.24 -8.61
C TYR A 277 12.87 -31.59 -8.37
N LEU A 278 13.59 -32.03 -7.34
CA LEU A 278 14.96 -31.59 -7.07
C LEU A 278 15.88 -31.87 -8.27
N GLN A 279 15.76 -33.05 -8.91
CA GLN A 279 16.50 -33.35 -10.14
C GLN A 279 16.16 -32.37 -11.28
N GLN A 280 14.87 -32.06 -11.49
CA GLN A 280 14.46 -31.10 -12.51
C GLN A 280 15.03 -29.71 -12.24
N LEU A 281 14.98 -29.24 -10.99
CA LEU A 281 15.56 -27.96 -10.59
C LEU A 281 17.09 -27.95 -10.76
N HIS A 282 17.77 -29.03 -10.39
CA HIS A 282 19.20 -29.21 -10.60
C HIS A 282 19.54 -29.07 -12.07
N ASP A 283 18.84 -29.80 -12.94
CA ASP A 283 19.06 -29.75 -14.39
C ASP A 283 18.78 -28.36 -14.98
N LEU A 284 17.95 -27.53 -14.34
CA LEU A 284 17.66 -26.17 -14.78
C LEU A 284 18.63 -25.12 -14.25
N TYR A 285 19.16 -25.29 -13.04
CA TYR A 285 19.87 -24.23 -12.31
C TYR A 285 21.34 -24.52 -12.01
N PHE A 286 21.68 -25.77 -11.66
CA PHE A 286 23.00 -26.11 -11.15
C PHE A 286 24.09 -25.86 -12.20
N ASN A 287 25.11 -25.08 -11.85
CA ASN A 287 26.22 -24.66 -12.72
C ASN A 287 25.75 -24.01 -14.04
N LYS A 288 24.56 -23.39 -14.04
CA LYS A 288 23.99 -22.69 -15.20
C LYS A 288 23.82 -21.19 -14.98
N LYS A 289 23.85 -20.76 -13.72
CA LYS A 289 23.86 -19.35 -13.31
C LYS A 289 25.19 -19.08 -12.61
N ASP A 290 25.69 -17.85 -12.71
CA ASP A 290 26.86 -17.40 -11.95
C ASP A 290 26.44 -17.11 -10.50
N ASP A 291 26.03 -18.15 -9.79
CA ASP A 291 25.51 -18.09 -8.42
C ASP A 291 25.98 -19.33 -7.63
N LEU A 292 27.14 -19.18 -6.98
CA LEU A 292 27.74 -20.25 -6.19
C LEU A 292 26.86 -20.66 -4.99
N ASN A 293 26.10 -19.73 -4.40
CA ASN A 293 25.23 -20.06 -3.27
C ASN A 293 24.08 -20.97 -3.71
N LEU A 294 23.55 -20.75 -4.90
CA LEU A 294 22.54 -21.62 -5.50
C LEU A 294 23.08 -23.03 -5.73
N ASP A 295 24.28 -23.15 -6.29
CA ASP A 295 24.94 -24.45 -6.51
C ASP A 295 25.20 -25.18 -5.18
N LEU A 296 25.64 -24.44 -4.16
CA LEU A 296 25.84 -24.98 -2.82
C LEU A 296 24.53 -25.39 -2.13
N ALA A 297 23.40 -24.75 -2.44
CA ALA A 297 22.10 -25.16 -1.91
C ALA A 297 21.71 -26.58 -2.39
N PHE A 298 22.03 -26.93 -3.65
CA PHE A 298 21.85 -28.29 -4.17
C PHE A 298 22.77 -29.29 -3.47
N ILE A 299 24.02 -28.92 -3.20
CA ILE A 299 25.02 -29.77 -2.50
C ILE A 299 24.63 -29.97 -1.02
N ALA A 300 24.04 -28.96 -0.39
CA ALA A 300 23.61 -29.01 1.00
C ALA A 300 22.37 -29.91 1.23
N ASN A 301 21.65 -30.25 0.16
CA ASN A 301 20.48 -31.11 0.24
C ASN A 301 20.89 -32.58 0.50
N PRO A 302 20.36 -33.25 1.55
CA PRO A 302 20.74 -34.61 1.89
C PRO A 302 20.22 -35.67 0.89
N LEU A 303 19.30 -35.30 0.02
CA LEU A 303 18.62 -36.20 -0.90
C LEU A 303 19.51 -36.53 -2.09
N LYS A 304 19.79 -37.82 -2.28
CA LYS A 304 20.65 -38.29 -3.38
C LYS A 304 19.94 -38.22 -4.73
N ILE A 305 20.34 -37.26 -5.56
CA ILE A 305 19.96 -37.12 -6.98
C ILE A 305 21.12 -37.55 -7.90
N ASP A 306 20.87 -37.66 -9.20
CA ASP A 306 21.93 -37.93 -10.18
C ASP A 306 22.69 -36.63 -10.47
N SER A 307 23.85 -36.49 -9.82
CA SER A 307 24.64 -35.25 -9.83
C SER A 307 26.12 -35.57 -9.71
N ASN A 308 26.96 -34.81 -10.42
CA ASN A 308 28.41 -34.91 -10.33
C ASN A 308 29.02 -33.81 -9.46
N TYR A 309 28.50 -33.65 -8.23
CA TYR A 309 28.92 -32.59 -7.31
C TYR A 309 30.42 -32.62 -6.99
N LYS A 310 31.01 -33.81 -6.87
CA LYS A 310 32.45 -33.95 -6.57
C LYS A 310 33.30 -33.35 -7.68
N SER A 311 33.05 -33.71 -8.93
CA SER A 311 33.83 -33.19 -10.05
C SER A 311 33.66 -31.68 -10.22
N TYR A 312 32.46 -31.15 -9.97
CA TYR A 312 32.20 -29.70 -9.97
C TYR A 312 33.01 -28.97 -8.88
N LEU A 313 33.00 -29.48 -7.64
CA LEU A 313 33.77 -28.90 -6.54
C LEU A 313 35.27 -28.96 -6.80
N ASP A 314 35.79 -30.11 -7.28
CA ASP A 314 37.20 -30.28 -7.63
C ASP A 314 37.66 -29.28 -8.72
N GLU A 315 36.83 -29.06 -9.75
CA GLU A 315 37.10 -28.09 -10.82
C GLU A 315 37.08 -26.65 -10.29
N SER A 316 36.08 -26.30 -9.47
CA SER A 316 35.98 -24.98 -8.83
C SER A 316 37.19 -24.66 -7.95
N LEU A 317 37.63 -25.63 -7.14
CA LEU A 317 38.79 -25.51 -6.27
C LEU A 317 40.12 -25.48 -7.03
N THR A 318 40.22 -26.22 -8.14
CA THR A 318 41.40 -26.21 -9.01
C THR A 318 41.54 -24.88 -9.74
N THR A 319 40.42 -24.34 -10.23
CA THR A 319 40.41 -23.05 -10.95
C THR A 319 40.74 -21.89 -10.00
N ASN A 320 40.22 -21.94 -8.77
CA ASN A 320 40.39 -20.90 -7.75
C ASN A 320 41.47 -21.24 -6.70
N TRP A 321 42.48 -22.04 -7.07
CA TRP A 321 43.42 -22.64 -6.13
C TRP A 321 44.28 -21.66 -5.30
N ARG A 322 44.37 -20.38 -5.70
CA ARG A 322 45.05 -19.30 -4.97
C ARG A 322 44.11 -18.38 -4.21
N ASP A 323 42.80 -18.50 -4.39
CA ASP A 323 41.82 -17.65 -3.72
C ASP A 323 41.47 -18.25 -2.35
N SER A 324 42.14 -17.76 -1.30
CA SER A 324 41.89 -18.22 0.06
C SER A 324 40.45 -17.97 0.53
N SER A 325 39.82 -16.89 0.05
CA SER A 325 38.45 -16.53 0.44
C SER A 325 37.44 -17.50 -0.16
N HIS A 326 37.61 -17.84 -1.44
CA HIS A 326 36.80 -18.84 -2.13
C HIS A 326 36.92 -20.23 -1.50
N ILE A 327 38.15 -20.68 -1.24
CA ILE A 327 38.40 -21.99 -0.63
C ILE A 327 37.84 -22.03 0.80
N GLU A 328 38.04 -20.98 1.58
CA GLU A 328 37.49 -20.88 2.93
C GLU A 328 35.96 -20.88 2.94
N PHE A 329 35.34 -20.16 2.01
CA PHE A 329 33.89 -20.13 1.84
C PHE A 329 33.33 -21.54 1.53
N LEU A 330 33.85 -22.21 0.48
CA LEU A 330 33.44 -23.57 0.11
C LEU A 330 33.63 -24.57 1.25
N SER A 331 34.76 -24.51 1.95
CA SER A 331 35.06 -25.44 3.04
C SER A 331 34.07 -25.36 4.20
N LYS A 332 33.45 -24.20 4.43
CA LYS A 332 32.47 -24.01 5.50
C LYS A 332 31.04 -24.33 5.07
N SER A 333 30.79 -24.55 3.78
CA SER A 333 29.47 -24.83 3.25
C SER A 333 29.01 -26.25 3.60
N LYS A 334 27.72 -26.38 3.94
CA LYS A 334 27.09 -27.66 4.28
C LYS A 334 27.10 -28.60 3.05
N GLY A 335 27.33 -29.90 3.26
CA GLY A 335 27.35 -30.90 2.18
C GLY A 335 28.70 -31.07 1.47
N VAL A 336 29.58 -30.06 1.53
CA VAL A 336 30.85 -30.07 0.80
C VAL A 336 31.82 -31.14 1.33
N LEU A 337 31.91 -31.29 2.65
CA LEU A 337 32.75 -32.32 3.27
C LEU A 337 32.28 -33.73 2.86
N GLU A 338 30.96 -33.97 2.89
CA GLU A 338 30.39 -35.28 2.54
C GLU A 338 30.62 -35.62 1.06
N VAL A 339 30.57 -34.62 0.17
CA VAL A 339 30.79 -34.81 -1.28
C VAL A 339 32.26 -35.03 -1.61
N LEU A 340 33.16 -34.21 -1.07
CA LEU A 340 34.60 -34.30 -1.38
C LEU A 340 35.26 -35.51 -0.73
N GLY A 341 34.91 -35.77 0.54
CA GLY A 341 35.56 -36.73 1.40
C GLY A 341 36.57 -36.10 2.36
N HIS A 342 36.86 -36.79 3.47
CA HIS A 342 37.70 -36.28 4.56
C HIS A 342 39.15 -35.97 4.16
N MET A 343 39.73 -36.73 3.22
CA MET A 343 41.12 -36.56 2.82
C MET A 343 41.30 -35.31 1.98
N GLU A 344 40.49 -35.16 0.94
CA GLU A 344 40.45 -34.00 0.06
C GLU A 344 40.13 -32.73 0.85
N PHE A 345 39.15 -32.80 1.76
CA PHE A 345 38.81 -31.67 2.62
C PHE A 345 39.96 -31.26 3.54
N ARG A 346 40.70 -32.22 4.12
CA ARG A 346 41.89 -31.91 4.94
C ARG A 346 42.96 -31.18 4.12
N THR A 347 43.21 -31.62 2.88
CA THR A 347 44.15 -30.95 1.99
C THR A 347 43.72 -29.51 1.68
N LEU A 348 42.41 -29.24 1.60
CA LEU A 348 41.90 -27.87 1.43
C LEU A 348 42.19 -26.98 2.65
N ILE A 349 41.98 -27.49 3.87
CA ILE A 349 42.29 -26.75 5.10
C ILE A 349 43.79 -26.45 5.18
N GLU A 350 44.64 -27.46 4.95
CA GLU A 350 46.10 -27.28 4.93
C GLU A 350 46.53 -26.26 3.87
N ARG A 351 45.85 -26.22 2.71
CA ARG A 351 46.10 -25.21 1.68
C ARG A 351 45.70 -23.81 2.12
N ILE A 352 44.54 -23.63 2.77
CA ILE A 352 44.13 -22.33 3.32
C ILE A 352 45.18 -21.80 4.30
N ASP A 353 45.65 -22.66 5.22
CA ASP A 353 46.64 -22.29 6.23
C ASP A 353 47.97 -21.88 5.59
N ASN A 354 48.43 -22.62 4.58
CA ASN A 354 49.65 -22.28 3.83
C ASN A 354 49.51 -20.92 3.11
N ILE A 355 48.38 -20.65 2.46
CA ILE A 355 48.15 -19.36 1.79
C ILE A 355 48.11 -18.21 2.81
N LYS A 356 47.52 -18.43 4.00
CA LYS A 356 47.52 -17.43 5.09
C LYS A 356 48.94 -17.11 5.55
N VAL A 357 49.77 -18.12 5.80
CA VAL A 357 51.18 -17.93 6.18
C VAL A 357 51.98 -17.23 5.08
N GLU A 358 51.77 -17.59 3.81
CA GLU A 358 52.43 -16.91 2.68
C GLU A 358 52.04 -15.43 2.57
N ASN A 359 50.76 -15.11 2.77
CA ASN A 359 50.27 -13.73 2.74
C ASN A 359 50.81 -12.89 3.91
N GLU A 360 50.88 -13.46 5.10
CA GLU A 360 51.49 -12.82 6.28
C GLU A 360 52.99 -12.54 6.04
N ASN A 361 53.73 -13.53 5.53
CA ASN A 361 55.14 -13.36 5.19
C ASN A 361 55.34 -12.29 4.12
N ARG A 362 54.49 -12.26 3.08
CA ARG A 362 54.54 -11.21 2.06
C ARG A 362 54.33 -9.83 2.65
N LYS A 363 53.34 -9.67 3.54
CA LYS A 363 53.08 -8.40 4.23
C LYS A 363 54.28 -7.94 5.06
N MET A 364 54.90 -8.85 5.82
CA MET A 364 56.12 -8.53 6.59
C MET A 364 57.29 -8.11 5.68
N ILE A 365 57.46 -8.78 4.53
CA ILE A 365 58.49 -8.42 3.54
C ILE A 365 58.20 -7.05 2.91
N GLU A 366 56.95 -6.74 2.59
CA GLU A 366 56.55 -5.44 2.07
C GLU A 366 56.76 -4.31 3.08
N GLU A 367 56.41 -4.54 4.35
CA GLU A 367 56.68 -3.60 5.44
C GLU A 367 58.19 -3.40 5.64
N ALA A 368 58.98 -4.49 5.62
CA ALA A 368 60.44 -4.42 5.70
C ALA A 368 61.05 -3.67 4.50
N LEU A 369 60.54 -3.90 3.29
CA LEU A 369 60.94 -3.17 2.08
C LEU A 369 60.57 -1.68 2.16
N ALA A 370 59.40 -1.34 2.70
CA ALA A 370 58.99 0.05 2.91
C ALA A 370 59.87 0.75 3.94
N ILE A 371 60.23 0.05 5.03
CA ILE A 371 61.18 0.54 6.04
C ILE A 371 62.57 0.71 5.41
N ALA A 372 63.04 -0.27 4.62
CA ALA A 372 64.32 -0.21 3.94
C ALA A 372 64.39 0.98 2.95
N LYS A 373 63.34 1.20 2.15
CA LYS A 373 63.24 2.37 1.25
C LYS A 373 63.22 3.69 2.01
N ARG A 374 62.54 3.76 3.16
CA ARG A 374 62.59 4.94 4.05
C ARG A 374 63.99 5.16 4.61
N ALA A 375 64.66 4.11 5.06
CA ALA A 375 66.03 4.20 5.58
C ALA A 375 67.02 4.63 4.49
N GLU A 376 66.87 4.11 3.26
CA GLU A 376 67.66 4.54 2.09
C GLU A 376 67.43 6.02 1.77
N SER A 377 66.18 6.48 1.75
CA SER A 377 65.84 7.90 1.56
C SER A 377 66.48 8.79 2.61
N ILE A 378 66.41 8.41 3.90
CA ILE A 378 67.03 9.15 5.01
C ILE A 378 68.57 9.16 4.87
N ALA A 379 69.18 8.04 4.46
CA ALA A 379 70.62 7.96 4.26
C ALA A 379 71.09 8.83 3.08
N LEU A 380 70.32 8.89 1.99
CA LEU A 380 70.58 9.78 0.86
C LEU A 380 70.43 11.25 1.27
N GLU A 381 69.41 11.58 2.06
CA GLU A 381 69.21 12.92 2.62
C GLU A 381 70.37 13.33 3.55
N ALA A 382 70.77 12.46 4.48
CA ALA A 382 71.92 12.70 5.36
C ALA A 382 73.24 12.87 4.57
N LYS A 383 73.46 12.08 3.52
CA LYS A 383 74.60 12.22 2.61
C LYS A 383 74.56 13.56 1.84
N SER A 384 73.38 14.07 1.52
CA SER A 384 73.19 15.38 0.88
C SER A 384 73.43 16.55 1.84
N LEU A 385 73.07 16.39 3.12
CA LEU A 385 73.33 17.35 4.20
C LEU A 385 74.82 17.43 4.53
N ASN A 386 75.54 16.30 4.52
CA ASN A 386 76.99 16.25 4.74
C ASN A 386 77.82 16.87 3.59
N LYS A 387 77.19 17.24 2.47
CA LYS A 387 77.79 17.93 1.33
C LYS A 387 77.53 19.44 1.31
N ARG A 388 76.82 20.01 2.29
CA ARG A 388 76.68 21.47 2.43
C ARG A 388 77.83 22.01 3.32
N PRO A 389 78.71 22.89 2.81
CA PRO A 389 79.86 23.37 3.56
C PRO A 389 79.44 24.45 4.56
N VAL A 390 79.83 24.30 5.82
CA VAL A 390 79.96 25.43 6.76
C VAL A 390 81.46 25.66 6.95
N ILE A 391 81.91 26.78 6.38
CA ILE A 391 83.27 27.31 6.43
C ILE A 391 83.59 27.73 7.87
N MET A 392 84.76 27.34 8.42
CA MET A 392 85.42 28.09 9.50
C MET A 392 86.95 27.83 9.56
N THR A 393 87.69 28.82 9.02
CA THR A 393 88.93 29.47 9.54
C THR A 393 90.15 28.70 10.07
N GLN A 394 91.26 28.95 9.34
CA GLN A 394 92.65 29.27 9.74
C GLN A 394 93.49 28.25 10.53
N ALA A 395 94.57 27.76 9.88
CA ALA A 395 95.77 27.30 10.56
C ALA A 395 97.03 27.79 9.82
N THR A 396 97.79 28.58 10.57
CA THR A 396 99.08 29.22 10.32
C THR A 396 100.20 28.21 10.02
N GLN A 397 101.05 28.55 9.05
CA GLN A 397 102.34 27.88 8.80
C GLN A 397 103.41 28.32 9.82
N VAL A 398 104.16 27.38 10.40
CA VAL A 398 105.58 27.61 10.78
C VAL A 398 106.42 26.34 10.56
N LYS A 399 107.19 26.39 9.47
CA LYS A 399 108.59 25.94 9.22
C LYS A 399 109.22 24.80 10.04
N LYS A 400 109.66 23.78 9.30
CA LYS A 400 110.96 23.10 9.49
C LYS A 400 112.10 24.02 9.03
N THR A 401 113.14 24.13 9.84
CA THR A 401 114.48 24.63 9.54
C THR A 401 115.34 23.55 8.87
N SER A 402 116.12 23.93 7.86
CA SER A 402 117.52 23.51 7.69
C SER A 402 118.23 24.40 6.64
N GLU A 403 119.04 25.32 7.15
CA GLU A 403 120.38 25.74 6.68
C GLU A 403 120.63 26.09 5.19
N ASN A 404 120.86 27.38 4.94
CA ASN A 404 122.17 27.97 4.62
C ASN A 404 122.19 29.47 4.89
#